data_AF-A0A931SPV6-F1
#
_entry.id   AF-A0A931SPV6-F1
#
_cell.length_a   1.000
_cell.length_b   1.000
_cell.length_c   1.000
_cell.angle_alpha   90.00
_cell.angle_beta   90.00
_cell.angle_gamma   90.00
#
_symmetry.space_group_name_H-M   'P 1'
#
loop_
_entity.id
_entity.type
_entity.pdbx_description
1 polymer ?
#
loop_
_entity_poly.entity_id
_entity_poly.type
_entity_poly.pdbx_seq_one_letter_code
_entity_poly.pdbx_strand_id
1 'polypeptide(L)' 'MTQRARKFRSLEDRLLQLYSTWQKTHQLQLAVACLKLLTQLMELNPHYSFRHPFDRAF' A
#
# COMPACT_ATOMS: atom_id res chain seq x y z
N MET A 1 6.00 17.16 -12.20
CA MET A 1 5.69 15.88 -11.52
C MET A 1 4.61 15.15 -12.31
N THR A 2 4.95 14.01 -12.90
CA THR A 2 4.07 13.19 -13.75
C THR A 2 2.88 12.64 -12.95
N GLN A 3 1.69 12.70 -13.52
CA GLN A 3 0.41 12.32 -12.91
C GLN A 3 0.40 10.89 -12.31
N ARG A 4 1.20 9.98 -12.87
CA ARG A 4 1.40 8.60 -12.38
C ARG A 4 2.04 8.53 -10.98
N ALA A 5 3.01 9.39 -10.68
CA ALA A 5 3.69 9.40 -9.38
C ALA A 5 2.76 9.84 -8.24
N ARG A 6 1.82 10.76 -8.50
CA ARG A 6 0.81 11.18 -7.51
C ARG A 6 -0.20 10.08 -7.21
N LYS A 7 -0.68 9.39 -8.25
CA LYS A 7 -1.59 8.24 -8.09
C LYS A 7 -0.93 7.11 -7.30
N PHE A 8 0.34 6.81 -7.59
CA PHE A 8 1.12 5.81 -6.87
C PHE A 8 1.24 6.13 -5.38
N ARG A 9 1.70 7.35 -5.03
CA ARG A 9 1.81 7.76 -3.61
C ARG A 9 0.47 7.70 -2.87
N SER A 10 -0.62 8.14 -3.51
CA SER A 10 -1.95 8.08 -2.88
C SER A 10 -2.40 6.64 -2.59
N LEU A 11 -2.07 5.70 -3.49
CA LEU A 11 -2.35 4.28 -3.28
C LEU A 11 -1.45 3.67 -2.21
N GLU A 12 -0.18 4.06 -2.17
CA GLU A 12 0.77 3.66 -1.14
C GLU A 12 0.33 4.11 0.27
N ASP A 13 -0.03 5.37 0.44
CA ASP A 13 -0.55 5.89 1.72
C ASP A 13 -1.80 5.11 2.16
N ARG A 14 -2.67 4.78 1.21
CA ARG A 14 -3.88 3.99 1.46
C ARG A 14 -3.57 2.55 1.84
N LEU A 15 -2.54 1.93 1.25
CA LEU A 15 -2.05 0.60 1.62
C LEU A 15 -1.56 0.59 3.07
N LEU A 16 -0.74 1.59 3.46
CA LEU A 16 -0.21 1.69 4.82
C LEU A 16 -1.31 1.88 5.86
N GLN A 17 -2.32 2.71 5.57
CA GLN A 17 -3.49 2.89 6.43
C GLN A 17 -4.31 1.61 6.58
N LEU A 18 -4.58 0.90 5.47
CA LEU A 18 -5.30 -0.37 5.50
C LEU A 18 -4.54 -1.44 6.29
N TYR A 19 -3.22 -1.52 6.10
CA TYR A 19 -2.37 -2.45 6.82
C TYR A 19 -2.33 -2.14 8.32
N SER A 20 -2.21 -0.87 8.71
CA SER A 20 -2.28 -0.45 10.12
C SER A 20 -3.63 -0.82 10.75
N THR A 21 -4.72 -0.65 10.00
CA THR A 21 -6.06 -1.01 10.46
C THR A 21 -6.21 -2.52 10.59
N TRP A 22 -5.69 -3.28 9.62
CA TRP A 22 -5.66 -4.74 9.67
C TRP A 22 -4.85 -5.24 10.85
N GLN A 23 -3.68 -4.65 11.13
CA GLN A 23 -2.82 -5.04 12.26
C GLN A 23 -3.54 -4.89 13.61
N LYS A 24 -4.45 -3.91 13.75
CA LYS A 24 -5.22 -3.68 14.98
C LYS A 24 -6.47 -4.56 15.09
N THR A 25 -7.10 -4.89 13.96
CA THR A 25 -8.43 -5.53 13.94
C THR A 25 -8.40 -7.00 13.51
N HIS A 26 -7.30 -7.44 12.89
CA HIS A 26 -7.10 -8.77 12.30
C HIS A 26 -8.22 -9.23 11.36
N GLN A 27 -8.99 -8.30 10.77
CA GLN A 27 -10.09 -8.64 9.88
C GLN A 27 -9.59 -9.18 8.53
N LEU A 28 -10.05 -10.37 8.16
CA LEU A 28 -9.67 -11.03 6.89
C LEU A 28 -9.96 -10.15 5.66
N GLN A 29 -11.06 -9.39 5.69
CA GLN A 29 -11.45 -8.51 4.58
C GLN A 29 -10.40 -7.42 4.31
N LEU A 30 -9.77 -6.89 5.36
CA LEU A 30 -8.73 -5.89 5.23
C LEU A 30 -7.42 -6.49 4.70
N ALA A 31 -7.10 -7.74 5.07
CA ALA A 31 -5.96 -8.46 4.49
C ALA A 31 -6.14 -8.65 2.97
N VAL A 32 -7.33 -9.07 2.53
CA VAL A 32 -7.66 -9.21 1.11
C VAL A 32 -7.59 -7.86 0.40
N ALA A 33 -8.09 -6.78 1.03
CA ALA A 33 -8.00 -5.43 0.48
C ALA A 33 -6.53 -4.95 0.33
N CYS A 34 -5.68 -5.22 1.34
CA CYS A 34 -4.25 -4.91 1.27
C CYS A 34 -3.57 -5.64 0.12
N LEU A 35 -3.81 -6.94 -0.04
CA LEU A 35 -3.23 -7.74 -1.12
C LEU A 35 -3.64 -7.20 -2.51
N LYS A 36 -4.93 -6.90 -2.71
CA LYS A 36 -5.41 -6.30 -3.97
C LYS A 36 -4.72 -4.97 -4.28
N LEU A 37 -4.56 -4.10 -3.26
CA LEU A 37 -3.92 -2.80 -3.43
C LEU A 37 -2.42 -2.94 -3.72
N LEU A 38 -1.75 -3.90 -3.06
CA LEU A 38 -0.35 -4.24 -3.30
C LEU A 38 -0.14 -4.70 -4.75
N THR A 39 -1.00 -5.58 -5.27
CA THR A 39 -0.93 -6.03 -6.67
C THR A 39 -1.04 -4.84 -7.64
N GLN A 40 -2.00 -3.94 -7.42
CA GLN A 40 -2.15 -2.74 -8.26
C GLN A 40 -0.92 -1.83 -8.21
N LEU A 41 -0.30 -1.67 -7.04
CA LEU A 41 0.92 -0.88 -6.89
C LEU A 41 2.11 -1.56 -7.60
N MET A 42 2.24 -2.88 -7.51
CA MET A 42 3.28 -3.64 -8.23
C MET A 42 3.09 -3.58 -9.75
N GLU A 43 1.86 -3.61 -10.26
CA GLU A 43 1.58 -3.43 -11.70
C GLU A 43 1.94 -2.02 -12.17
N LEU A 44 1.70 -1.00 -11.33
CA LEU A 44 2.04 0.38 -11.64
C LEU A 44 3.55 0.64 -11.59
N ASN A 45 4.27 -0.02 -10.68
CA ASN A 45 5.71 0.16 -10.51
C ASN A 45 6.37 -1.10 -9.90
N PRO A 46 6.72 -2.10 -10.73
CA PRO A 46 7.17 -3.41 -10.24
C PRO A 46 8.56 -3.38 -9.59
N HIS A 47 9.35 -2.33 -9.84
CA HIS A 47 10.66 -2.14 -9.24
C HIS A 47 10.62 -1.32 -7.94
N TYR A 48 9.43 -0.90 -7.50
CA TYR A 48 9.29 -0.10 -6.29
C TYR A 48 9.48 -0.94 -5.03
N SER A 49 10.35 -0.48 -4.13
CA SER A 49 10.59 -1.14 -2.85
C SER A 49 9.68 -0.56 -1.77
N PHE A 50 8.74 -1.37 -1.28
CA PHE A 50 7.87 -1.02 -0.15
C PHE A 50 8.58 -1.05 1.20
N ARG A 51 9.88 -1.37 1.26
CA ARG A 51 10.62 -1.45 2.52
C ARG A 51 10.64 -0.11 3.27
N HIS A 52 11.02 0.98 2.60
CA HIS A 52 11.10 2.31 3.23
C HIS A 52 9.75 2.88 3.68
N PRO A 53 8.65 2.77 2.88
CA PRO A 53 7.32 3.21 3.31
C PRO A 53 6.81 2.49 4.55
N PHE A 54 7.02 1.17 4.63
CA PHE A 54 6.61 0.39 5.79
C PHE A 54 7.47 0.71 7.03
N ASP A 55 8.79 0.84 6.87
CA ASP A 55 9.73 1.23 7.95
C ASP A 55 9.46 2.64 8.51
N ARG A 56 8.87 3.53 7.71
CA ARG A 56 8.46 4.87 8.17
C ARG A 56 7.10 4.86 8.89
N ALA A 57 6.22 3.91 8.57
CA ALA A 57 4.84 3.89 9.03
C ALA A 57 4.64 3.07 10.33
N PHE A 58 5.58 2.20 10.67
CA PHE A 58 5.54 1.26 11.80
C PHE A 58 6.87 1.25 12.54
#